data_AF-A0A067EW15-F1
#
_entry.id   AF-A0A067EW15-F1
#
_cell.length_a   1.000
_cell.length_b   1.000
_cell.length_c   1.000
_cell.angle_alpha   90.00
_cell.angle_beta   90.00
_cell.angle_gamma   90.00
#
_symmetry.space_group_name_H-M   'P 1'
#
loop_
_entity.id
_entity.type
_entity.pdbx_description
1 polymer ?
#
loop_
_entity_poly.entity_id
_entity_poly.type
_entity_poly.pdbx_seq_one_letter_code
_entity_poly.pdbx_strand_id
1 'polypeptide(L)'
;MARIKAAVLVYVAVILLLSTCAPISYCAKKPVAGARKEDVPYITCQVCEKLASQLYHQVQKKQAQISPKKISEFEIIGIAENVCNLKKEEADWILKIDIVEQGDKLVLVEQEAEGQCNSECKTIERACQEIMGYSDTDVAEYLYTSKPDIKSLVNYLCKDLSKACSTKPPPVLKNRIPGEPFVPKPAKEAEMERIMRSMEGMPGAPGMQMYSKEDLMNMKNFGGEDGDDNDDEDDDDESDFPKNLGKVFREKESKSGDWKQRITDGILNTGDVLKKQANKVSNHVQRWWSGIKAARSKKPGKTEL
;
A
#
# COMPACT_ATOMS: atom_id res chain seq x y z
N MET A 1 44.90 50.62 26.03
CA MET A 1 44.36 50.02 24.78
C MET A 1 44.37 48.49 24.76
N ALA A 2 45.43 47.79 25.19
CA ALA A 2 45.50 46.32 25.15
C ALA A 2 44.43 45.60 26.01
N ARG A 3 44.14 46.12 27.21
CA ARG A 3 43.13 45.53 28.13
C ARG A 3 41.69 45.61 27.61
N ILE A 4 41.37 46.66 26.84
CA ILE A 4 40.04 46.85 26.24
C ILE A 4 39.84 45.86 25.07
N LYS A 5 40.89 45.63 24.26
CA LYS A 5 40.85 44.65 23.17
C LYS A 5 40.69 43.21 23.69
N ALA A 6 41.34 42.87 24.81
CA ALA A 6 41.19 41.57 25.45
C ALA A 6 39.77 41.36 26.03
N ALA A 7 39.19 42.38 26.68
CA ALA A 7 37.83 42.32 27.20
C ALA A 7 36.78 42.16 26.08
N VAL A 8 36.95 42.84 24.95
CA VAL A 8 36.07 42.71 23.79
C VAL A 8 36.18 41.32 23.16
N LEU A 9 37.38 40.77 23.03
CA LEU A 9 37.57 39.40 22.49
C LEU A 9 36.94 38.33 23.38
N VAL A 10 37.05 38.47 24.70
CA VAL A 10 36.39 37.56 25.65
C VAL A 10 34.87 37.68 25.56
N TYR A 11 34.34 38.90 25.44
CA TYR A 11 32.89 39.11 25.32
C TYR A 11 32.32 38.53 24.02
N VAL A 12 33.03 38.68 22.90
CA VAL A 12 32.67 38.08 21.60
C VAL A 12 32.75 36.54 21.66
N ALA A 13 33.77 35.99 22.31
CA ALA A 13 33.90 34.54 22.49
C ALA A 13 32.77 33.95 23.37
N VAL A 14 32.35 34.66 24.42
CA VAL A 14 31.23 34.23 25.28
C VAL A 14 29.89 34.28 24.54
N ILE A 15 29.66 35.31 23.71
CA ILE A 15 28.43 35.40 22.88
C ILE A 15 28.40 34.26 21.84
N LEU A 16 29.53 33.93 21.22
CA LEU A 16 29.62 32.82 20.26
C LEU A 16 29.36 31.47 20.92
N LEU A 17 29.86 31.25 22.14
CA LEU A 17 29.61 30.01 22.91
C LEU A 17 28.17 29.88 23.40
N LEU A 18 27.51 31.00 23.74
CA LEU A 18 26.09 31.00 24.12
C LEU A 18 25.17 30.74 22.90
N SER A 19 25.59 31.12 21.69
CA SER A 19 24.79 30.92 20.48
C SER A 19 24.80 29.48 19.95
N THR A 20 25.75 28.64 20.38
CA THR A 20 25.83 27.22 19.99
C THR A 20 25.02 26.28 20.89
N CYS A 21 24.42 26.78 21.97
CA CYS A 21 23.68 25.97 22.96
C CYS A 21 22.15 25.97 22.75
N ALA A 22 21.63 26.51 21.66
CA ALA A 22 20.23 26.32 21.29
C ALA A 22 20.11 25.15 20.31
N PRO A 23 19.74 23.93 20.74
CA PRO A 23 19.20 22.97 19.82
C PRO A 23 17.90 23.58 19.30
N ILE A 24 17.94 24.09 18.06
CA ILE A 24 16.76 24.38 17.25
C ILE A 24 16.14 23.02 16.91
N SER A 25 15.61 22.34 17.93
CA SER A 25 14.74 21.20 17.79
C SER A 25 13.36 21.77 17.49
N TYR A 26 13.22 22.33 16.28
CA TYR A 26 11.92 22.45 15.67
C TYR A 26 11.52 21.05 15.20
N CYS A 27 11.14 20.20 16.14
CA CYS A 27 10.11 19.19 15.89
C CYS A 27 8.79 19.92 15.70
N ALA A 28 8.72 20.76 14.65
CA ALA A 28 7.44 21.15 14.10
C ALA A 28 6.82 19.84 13.62
N LYS A 29 5.84 19.32 14.37
CA LYS A 29 4.93 18.30 13.86
C LYS A 29 4.48 18.83 12.50
N LYS A 30 4.87 18.15 11.40
CA LYS A 30 4.39 18.52 10.08
C LYS A 30 2.87 18.65 10.22
N PRO A 31 2.26 19.79 9.84
CA PRO A 31 0.82 19.91 9.90
C PRO A 31 0.23 18.71 9.17
N VAL A 32 -0.71 18.02 9.81
CA VAL A 32 -1.44 16.93 9.16
C VAL A 32 -2.07 17.53 7.92
N ALA A 33 -1.55 17.18 6.76
CA ALA A 33 -1.97 17.77 5.51
C ALA A 33 -3.47 17.49 5.32
N GLY A 34 -4.26 18.54 5.14
CA GLY A 34 -5.70 18.42 4.90
C GLY A 34 -5.99 18.13 3.41
N ALA A 35 -7.20 17.64 3.14
CA ALA A 35 -7.70 17.48 1.78
C ALA A 35 -7.87 18.85 1.10
N ARG A 36 -7.46 18.94 -0.18
CA ARG A 36 -7.67 20.11 -1.05
C ARG A 36 -9.06 20.04 -1.67
N LYS A 37 -10.03 20.66 -1.02
CA LYS A 37 -11.44 20.60 -1.43
C LYS A 37 -11.67 21.19 -2.82
N GLU A 38 -10.83 22.15 -3.22
CA GLU A 38 -10.86 22.77 -4.53
C GLU A 38 -10.53 21.78 -5.66
N ASP A 39 -9.80 20.70 -5.37
CA ASP A 39 -9.35 19.74 -6.37
C ASP A 39 -10.38 18.63 -6.64
N VAL A 40 -11.27 18.38 -5.68
CA VAL A 40 -12.26 17.30 -5.73
C VAL A 40 -13.06 17.30 -7.04
N PRO A 41 -13.66 18.43 -7.49
CA PRO A 41 -14.48 18.44 -8.72
C PRO A 41 -13.73 18.02 -10.00
N TYR A 42 -12.40 18.15 -10.03
CA TYR A 42 -11.60 17.77 -11.20
C TYR A 42 -11.31 16.27 -11.25
N ILE A 43 -11.28 15.59 -10.10
CA ILE A 43 -10.86 14.20 -9.98
C ILE A 43 -12.01 13.24 -9.68
N THR A 44 -13.18 13.72 -9.25
CA THR A 44 -14.31 12.88 -8.77
C THR A 44 -14.62 11.70 -9.71
N CYS A 45 -14.77 11.92 -11.01
CA CYS A 45 -15.07 10.81 -11.93
C CYS A 45 -13.93 9.78 -12.02
N GLN A 46 -12.67 10.22 -12.08
CA GLN A 46 -11.51 9.32 -12.13
C GLN A 46 -11.36 8.52 -10.83
N VAL A 47 -11.61 9.15 -9.68
CA VAL A 47 -11.64 8.47 -8.38
C VAL A 47 -12.73 7.41 -8.38
N CYS A 48 -13.92 7.70 -8.93
CA CYS A 48 -15.01 6.73 -8.99
C CYS A 48 -14.65 5.50 -9.84
N GLU A 49 -14.07 5.70 -11.02
CA GLU A 49 -13.66 4.60 -11.90
C GLU A 49 -12.61 3.71 -11.23
N LYS A 50 -11.63 4.31 -10.54
CA LYS A 50 -10.64 3.57 -9.75
C LYS A 50 -11.27 2.85 -8.56
N LEU A 51 -12.15 3.50 -7.82
CA LEU A 51 -12.89 2.91 -6.70
C LEU A 51 -13.68 1.66 -7.13
N ALA A 52 -14.44 1.74 -8.22
CA ALA A 52 -15.17 0.60 -8.76
C ALA A 52 -14.21 -0.56 -9.13
N SER A 53 -13.09 -0.25 -9.77
CA SER A 53 -12.06 -1.25 -10.08
C SER A 53 -11.50 -1.91 -8.81
N GLN A 54 -11.24 -1.13 -7.76
CA GLN A 54 -10.69 -1.63 -6.51
C GLN A 54 -11.68 -2.53 -5.76
N LEU A 55 -12.95 -2.12 -5.68
CA LEU A 55 -14.03 -2.96 -5.12
C LEU A 55 -14.08 -4.33 -5.81
N TYR A 56 -14.11 -4.33 -7.14
CA TYR A 56 -14.15 -5.57 -7.93
C TYR A 56 -12.94 -6.47 -7.63
N HIS A 57 -11.73 -5.92 -7.69
CA HIS A 57 -10.52 -6.71 -7.47
C HIS A 57 -10.36 -7.20 -6.03
N GLN A 58 -10.74 -6.41 -5.03
CA GLN A 58 -10.66 -6.83 -3.64
C GLN A 58 -11.66 -7.92 -3.30
N VAL A 59 -12.89 -7.85 -3.83
CA VAL A 59 -13.88 -8.91 -3.71
C VAL A 59 -13.38 -10.20 -4.37
N GLN A 60 -12.82 -10.13 -5.57
CA GLN A 60 -12.22 -11.30 -6.23
C GLN A 60 -11.04 -11.87 -5.46
N LYS A 61 -10.14 -11.02 -4.97
CA LYS A 61 -8.98 -11.42 -4.17
C LYS A 61 -9.44 -12.16 -2.91
N LYS A 62 -10.44 -11.63 -2.19
CA LYS A 62 -11.00 -12.26 -1.00
C LYS A 62 -11.67 -13.59 -1.32
N GLN A 63 -12.47 -13.65 -2.40
CA GLN A 63 -13.09 -14.90 -2.88
C GLN A 63 -12.03 -15.96 -3.25
N ALA A 64 -10.91 -15.57 -3.85
CA ALA A 64 -9.82 -16.50 -4.17
C ALA A 64 -9.14 -17.03 -2.90
N GLN A 65 -8.98 -16.20 -1.86
CA GLN A 65 -8.35 -16.58 -0.59
C GLN A 65 -9.20 -17.56 0.24
N ILE A 66 -10.52 -17.41 0.24
CA ILE A 66 -11.42 -18.27 1.03
C ILE A 66 -11.96 -19.48 0.25
N SER A 67 -11.61 -19.61 -1.04
CA SER A 67 -12.02 -20.71 -1.88
C SER A 67 -11.67 -22.06 -1.23
N PRO A 68 -12.58 -23.05 -1.18
CA PRO A 68 -13.84 -23.17 -1.95
C PRO A 68 -15.07 -22.52 -1.30
N LYS A 69 -14.94 -21.88 -0.13
CA LYS A 69 -16.06 -21.17 0.52
C LYS A 69 -16.49 -19.98 -0.35
N LYS A 70 -17.79 -19.74 -0.44
CA LYS A 70 -18.33 -18.54 -1.09
C LYS A 70 -18.18 -17.35 -0.17
N ILE A 71 -17.76 -16.21 -0.73
CA ILE A 71 -17.77 -14.94 -0.02
C ILE A 71 -19.21 -14.59 0.36
N SER A 72 -19.39 -14.16 1.61
CA SER A 72 -20.66 -13.67 2.11
C SER A 72 -20.87 -12.20 1.74
N GLU A 73 -22.12 -11.77 1.69
CA GLU A 73 -22.47 -10.36 1.49
C GLU A 73 -21.85 -9.47 2.58
N PHE A 74 -21.87 -9.91 3.84
CA PHE A 74 -21.25 -9.21 4.96
C PHE A 74 -19.75 -8.95 4.74
N GLU A 75 -19.04 -9.91 4.14
CA GLU A 75 -17.63 -9.74 3.80
C GLU A 75 -17.38 -8.74 2.68
N ILE A 76 -18.35 -8.54 1.78
CA ILE A 76 -18.31 -7.53 0.71
C ILE A 76 -18.66 -6.16 1.27
N ILE A 77 -19.67 -6.06 2.14
CA ILE A 77 -20.00 -4.83 2.88
C ILE A 77 -18.76 -4.32 3.61
N GLY A 78 -18.06 -5.19 4.35
CA GLY A 78 -16.83 -4.80 5.03
C GLY A 78 -15.72 -4.30 4.10
N ILE A 79 -15.65 -4.77 2.85
CA ILE A 79 -14.74 -4.20 1.84
C ILE A 79 -15.24 -2.81 1.42
N ALA A 80 -16.53 -2.67 1.11
CA ALA A 80 -17.13 -1.42 0.64
C ALA A 80 -17.04 -0.30 1.69
N GLU A 81 -17.22 -0.60 2.97
CA GLU A 81 -17.07 0.36 4.07
C GLU A 81 -15.63 0.87 4.22
N ASN A 82 -14.63 0.03 3.93
CA ASN A 82 -13.22 0.31 4.25
C ASN A 82 -12.38 0.74 3.03
N VAL A 83 -12.87 0.58 1.81
CA VAL A 83 -12.13 0.90 0.57
C VAL A 83 -11.71 2.38 0.45
N CYS A 84 -12.40 3.28 1.15
CA CYS A 84 -12.07 4.71 1.22
C CYS A 84 -11.40 5.13 2.54
N ASN A 85 -11.07 4.19 3.44
CA ASN A 85 -10.55 4.50 4.77
C ASN A 85 -9.04 4.29 4.83
N LEU A 86 -8.22 5.35 4.84
CA LEU A 86 -6.74 5.24 4.85
C LEU A 86 -6.16 4.53 6.09
N LYS A 87 -6.98 4.23 7.10
CA LYS A 87 -6.63 3.38 8.25
C LYS A 87 -6.90 1.89 8.01
N LYS A 88 -7.31 1.51 6.81
CA LYS A 88 -7.63 0.14 6.44
C LYS A 88 -6.87 -0.26 5.18
N GLU A 89 -6.54 -1.54 5.06
CA GLU A 89 -5.73 -2.03 3.94
C GLU A 89 -6.49 -1.96 2.60
N GLU A 90 -7.82 -1.98 2.68
CA GLU A 90 -8.73 -1.81 1.56
C GLU A 90 -8.56 -0.44 0.87
N ALA A 91 -7.97 0.55 1.55
CA ALA A 91 -7.70 1.87 0.99
C ALA A 91 -6.23 2.08 0.57
N ASP A 92 -5.37 1.05 0.65
CA ASP A 92 -3.95 1.16 0.29
C ASP A 92 -3.74 1.61 -1.17
N TRP A 93 -4.72 1.36 -2.05
CA TRP A 93 -4.69 1.81 -3.44
C TRP A 93 -4.60 3.33 -3.56
N ILE A 94 -5.14 4.10 -2.60
CA ILE A 94 -5.06 5.57 -2.59
C ILE A 94 -3.62 6.03 -2.42
N LEU A 95 -2.82 5.30 -1.64
CA LEU A 95 -1.42 5.63 -1.37
C LEU A 95 -0.52 5.48 -2.61
N LYS A 96 -1.00 4.80 -3.65
CA LYS A 96 -0.28 4.59 -4.91
C LYS A 96 -0.68 5.59 -6.00
N ILE A 97 -1.56 6.53 -5.71
CA ILE A 97 -2.05 7.48 -6.70
C ILE A 97 -1.43 8.85 -6.47
N ASP A 98 -0.95 9.44 -7.56
CA ASP A 98 -0.43 10.78 -7.67
C ASP A 98 -1.39 11.66 -8.50
N ILE A 99 -1.60 12.92 -8.10
CA ILE A 99 -2.46 13.85 -8.85
C ILE A 99 -1.56 14.73 -9.73
N VAL A 100 -1.48 14.38 -11.02
CA VAL A 100 -0.59 15.06 -11.98
C VAL A 100 -1.36 16.10 -12.79
N GLU A 101 -0.77 17.28 -12.95
CA GLU A 101 -1.26 18.30 -13.88
C GLU A 101 -0.90 17.93 -15.33
N GLN A 102 -1.91 17.72 -16.18
CA GLN A 102 -1.75 17.49 -17.61
C GLN A 102 -2.52 18.57 -18.38
N GLY A 103 -1.84 19.67 -18.71
CA GLY A 103 -2.44 20.79 -19.41
C GLY A 103 -3.53 21.47 -18.58
N ASP A 104 -4.78 21.39 -19.04
CA ASP A 104 -5.95 21.96 -18.38
C ASP A 104 -6.72 20.95 -17.50
N LYS A 105 -6.12 19.80 -17.16
CA LYS A 105 -6.75 18.71 -16.40
C LYS A 105 -5.86 18.19 -15.29
N LEU A 106 -6.49 17.75 -14.20
CA LEU A 106 -5.85 16.89 -13.20
C LEU A 106 -6.09 15.42 -13.59
N VAL A 107 -5.03 14.62 -13.58
CA VAL A 107 -5.08 13.20 -13.94
C VAL A 107 -4.52 12.37 -12.81
N LEU A 108 -5.21 11.28 -12.48
CA LEU A 108 -4.74 10.31 -11.49
C LEU A 108 -3.74 9.36 -12.15
N VAL A 109 -2.50 9.35 -11.67
CA VAL A 109 -1.44 8.47 -12.16
C VAL A 109 -1.11 7.45 -11.08
N GLU A 110 -1.10 6.18 -11.46
CA GLU A 110 -0.76 5.08 -10.54
C GLU A 110 0.75 4.85 -10.54
N GLN A 111 1.32 4.83 -9.35
CA GLN A 111 2.75 4.66 -9.10
C GLN A 111 3.04 3.22 -8.66
N GLU A 112 4.27 2.76 -8.88
CA GLU A 112 4.68 1.39 -8.54
C GLU A 112 4.81 1.17 -7.02
N ALA A 113 5.17 2.21 -6.28
CA ALA A 113 5.38 2.19 -4.84
C ALA A 113 4.31 3.00 -4.09
N GLU A 114 4.08 2.68 -2.81
CA GLU A 114 3.23 3.50 -1.93
C GLU A 114 3.95 4.80 -1.57
N GLY A 115 3.25 5.93 -1.69
CA GLY A 115 3.76 7.25 -1.38
C GLY A 115 3.46 7.72 0.03
N GLN A 116 4.20 8.74 0.49
CA GLN A 116 3.89 9.48 1.70
C GLN A 116 2.52 10.15 1.56
N CYS A 117 1.63 9.87 2.51
CA CYS A 117 0.27 10.40 2.46
C CYS A 117 0.25 11.86 2.94
N ASN A 118 0.17 12.80 1.98
CA ASN A 118 0.05 14.23 2.23
C ASN A 118 -1.34 14.77 1.80
N SER A 119 -1.40 15.99 1.27
CA SER A 119 -2.67 16.61 0.87
C SER A 119 -3.38 15.86 -0.26
N GLU A 120 -2.65 15.22 -1.16
CA GLU A 120 -3.20 14.51 -2.33
C GLU A 120 -3.94 13.23 -1.97
N CYS A 121 -3.34 12.32 -1.20
CA CYS A 121 -4.02 11.12 -0.72
C CYS A 121 -5.30 11.49 0.06
N LYS A 122 -5.26 12.59 0.82
CA LYS A 122 -6.41 13.09 1.59
C LYS A 122 -7.49 13.66 0.70
N THR A 123 -7.11 14.26 -0.42
CA THR A 123 -8.03 14.73 -1.46
C THR A 123 -8.73 13.56 -2.14
N ILE A 124 -7.99 12.49 -2.45
CA ILE A 124 -8.55 11.26 -3.03
C ILE A 124 -9.45 10.54 -2.00
N GLU A 125 -9.01 10.40 -0.75
CA GLU A 125 -9.82 9.85 0.35
C GLU A 125 -11.15 10.61 0.47
N ARG A 126 -11.09 11.95 0.47
CA ARG A 126 -12.27 12.81 0.53
C ARG A 126 -13.21 12.58 -0.65
N ALA A 127 -12.68 12.58 -1.87
CA ALA A 127 -13.47 12.32 -3.07
C ALA A 127 -14.09 10.91 -3.05
N CYS A 128 -13.33 9.90 -2.60
CA CYS A 128 -13.80 8.53 -2.46
C CYS A 128 -14.97 8.44 -1.47
N GLN A 129 -14.85 9.08 -0.30
CA GLN A 129 -15.91 9.13 0.70
C GLN A 129 -17.17 9.84 0.17
N GLU A 130 -17.03 10.90 -0.62
CA GLU A 130 -18.16 11.59 -1.25
C GLU A 130 -18.85 10.75 -2.32
N ILE A 131 -18.10 9.92 -3.04
CA ILE A 131 -18.63 9.00 -4.07
C ILE A 131 -19.32 7.80 -3.42
N MET A 132 -18.70 7.18 -2.43
CA MET A 132 -19.26 6.02 -1.73
C MET A 132 -20.47 6.41 -0.89
N GLY A 133 -20.43 7.56 -0.21
CA GLY A 133 -21.55 8.09 0.56
C GLY A 133 -22.12 7.07 1.55
N TYR A 134 -23.41 6.78 1.41
CA TYR A 134 -24.16 5.77 2.16
C TYR A 134 -24.56 4.57 1.28
N SER A 135 -23.86 4.39 0.16
CA SER A 135 -24.16 3.37 -0.85
C SER A 135 -23.29 2.12 -0.70
N ASP A 136 -22.56 1.98 0.40
CA ASP A 136 -21.73 0.79 0.69
C ASP A 136 -22.57 -0.50 0.69
N THR A 137 -23.77 -0.47 1.28
CA THR A 137 -24.71 -1.59 1.24
C THR A 137 -25.25 -1.86 -0.17
N ASP A 138 -25.66 -0.82 -0.90
CA ASP A 138 -26.21 -0.97 -2.26
C ASP A 138 -25.17 -1.51 -3.25
N VAL A 139 -23.91 -1.09 -3.10
CA VAL A 139 -22.78 -1.57 -3.87
C VAL A 139 -22.46 -3.01 -3.53
N ALA A 140 -22.47 -3.36 -2.24
CA ALA A 140 -22.22 -4.72 -1.79
C ALA A 140 -23.31 -5.70 -2.25
N GLU A 141 -24.58 -5.31 -2.17
CA GLU A 141 -25.71 -6.09 -2.67
C GLU A 141 -25.55 -6.35 -4.17
N TYR A 142 -25.24 -5.30 -4.96
CA TYR A 142 -25.05 -5.43 -6.40
C TYR A 142 -23.89 -6.37 -6.76
N LEU A 143 -22.77 -6.25 -6.05
CA LEU A 143 -21.60 -7.14 -6.21
C LEU A 143 -21.93 -8.59 -5.86
N TYR A 144 -22.70 -8.81 -4.79
CA TYR A 144 -23.04 -10.14 -4.30
C TYR A 144 -24.05 -10.86 -5.21
N THR A 145 -25.13 -10.17 -5.58
CA THR A 145 -26.27 -10.73 -6.31
C THR A 145 -26.01 -10.81 -7.82
N SER A 146 -25.58 -9.70 -8.42
CA SER A 146 -25.48 -9.54 -9.87
C SER A 146 -24.15 -10.03 -10.41
N LYS A 147 -23.10 -10.07 -9.58
CA LYS A 147 -21.72 -10.43 -9.98
C LYS A 147 -21.29 -9.70 -11.26
N PRO A 148 -21.37 -8.35 -11.27
CA PRO A 148 -21.14 -7.56 -12.46
C PRO A 148 -19.70 -7.70 -12.96
N ASP A 149 -19.47 -7.39 -14.23
CA ASP A 149 -18.13 -7.05 -14.71
C ASP A 149 -17.73 -5.64 -14.27
N ILE A 150 -16.45 -5.30 -14.40
CA ILE A 150 -15.92 -3.98 -13.98
C ILE A 150 -16.70 -2.84 -14.65
N LYS A 151 -17.05 -2.98 -15.93
CA LYS A 151 -17.74 -1.94 -16.67
C LYS A 151 -19.15 -1.69 -16.14
N SER A 152 -19.89 -2.75 -15.81
CA SER A 152 -21.24 -2.62 -15.24
C SER A 152 -21.17 -2.01 -13.84
N LEU A 153 -20.19 -2.40 -13.03
CA LEU A 153 -19.96 -1.81 -11.71
C LEU A 153 -19.61 -0.32 -11.79
N VAL A 154 -18.74 0.08 -12.73
CA VAL A 154 -18.41 1.49 -12.97
C VAL A 154 -19.66 2.28 -13.37
N ASN A 155 -20.50 1.75 -14.27
CA ASN A 155 -21.73 2.46 -14.64
C ASN A 155 -22.68 2.60 -13.45
N TYR A 156 -22.93 1.52 -12.73
CA TYR A 156 -23.80 1.51 -11.55
C TYR A 156 -23.32 2.49 -10.48
N LEU A 157 -22.05 2.39 -10.06
CA LEU A 157 -21.51 3.25 -9.01
C LEU A 157 -21.35 4.70 -9.47
N CYS A 158 -20.77 4.93 -10.65
CA CYS A 158 -20.32 6.27 -11.06
C CYS A 158 -21.37 7.11 -11.80
N LYS A 159 -22.38 6.48 -12.40
CA LYS A 159 -23.44 7.19 -13.13
C LYS A 159 -24.78 7.11 -12.40
N ASP A 160 -25.15 5.93 -11.92
CA ASP A 160 -26.48 5.71 -11.37
C ASP A 160 -26.56 6.14 -9.89
N LEU A 161 -25.65 5.63 -9.05
CA LEU A 161 -25.63 5.92 -7.61
C LEU A 161 -25.04 7.31 -7.30
N SER A 162 -23.73 7.48 -7.51
CA SER A 162 -23.00 8.68 -7.08
C SER A 162 -23.15 9.88 -8.02
N LYS A 163 -23.50 9.63 -9.29
CA LYS A 163 -23.51 10.63 -10.38
C LYS A 163 -22.15 11.33 -10.59
N ALA A 164 -21.07 10.75 -10.05
CA ALA A 164 -19.70 11.25 -10.11
C ALA A 164 -19.20 11.50 -11.55
N CYS A 165 -19.64 10.66 -12.49
CA CYS A 165 -19.26 10.72 -13.90
C CYS A 165 -20.38 11.26 -14.82
N SER A 166 -21.44 11.86 -14.25
CA SER A 166 -22.55 12.41 -15.04
C SER A 166 -22.21 13.72 -15.73
N THR A 167 -21.20 14.44 -15.23
CA THR A 167 -20.69 15.67 -15.85
C THR A 167 -19.21 15.53 -16.16
N LYS A 168 -18.75 16.20 -17.21
CA LYS A 168 -17.32 16.25 -17.52
C LYS A 168 -16.61 17.13 -16.49
N PRO A 169 -15.43 16.73 -16.00
CA PRO A 169 -14.65 17.55 -15.09
C PRO A 169 -14.42 18.96 -15.67
N PRO A 170 -14.54 20.03 -14.85
CA PRO A 170 -14.26 21.38 -15.30
C PRO A 170 -12.77 21.53 -15.68
N PRO A 171 -12.39 22.49 -16.53
CA PRO A 171 -10.98 22.80 -16.77
C PRO A 171 -10.31 23.39 -15.53
N VAL A 172 -9.06 23.00 -15.27
CA VAL A 172 -8.27 23.47 -14.14
C VAL A 172 -7.99 24.97 -14.28
N LEU A 173 -8.16 25.71 -13.18
CA LEU A 173 -7.89 27.14 -13.13
C LEU A 173 -6.38 27.42 -13.24
N LYS A 174 -6.00 28.35 -14.13
CA LYS A 174 -4.58 28.72 -14.37
C LYS A 174 -3.84 29.29 -13.14
N ASN A 175 -4.57 29.75 -12.13
CA ASN A 175 -4.01 30.31 -10.89
C ASN A 175 -4.01 29.29 -9.74
N ARG A 176 -4.26 28.00 -10.01
CA ARG A 176 -4.16 26.94 -9.02
C ARG A 176 -2.70 26.80 -8.59
N ILE A 177 -2.48 26.61 -7.28
CA ILE A 177 -1.16 26.23 -6.75
C ILE A 177 -0.96 24.74 -7.01
N PRO A 178 0.12 24.31 -7.68
CA PRO A 178 0.39 22.90 -7.94
C PRO A 178 0.40 22.03 -6.67
N GLY A 179 0.19 20.73 -6.86
CA GLY A 179 0.26 19.73 -5.80
C GLY A 179 1.67 19.59 -5.22
N GLU A 180 1.75 18.94 -4.05
CA GLU A 180 3.03 18.51 -3.50
C GLU A 180 3.53 17.30 -4.32
N PRO A 181 4.83 17.20 -4.64
CA PRO A 181 5.30 16.08 -5.43
C PRO A 181 5.12 14.74 -4.70
N PHE A 182 4.80 13.69 -5.45
CA PHE A 182 4.76 12.34 -4.92
C PHE A 182 6.12 11.91 -4.37
N VAL A 183 6.14 11.51 -3.10
CA VAL A 183 7.34 10.99 -2.43
C VAL A 183 7.14 9.50 -2.16
N PRO A 184 7.81 8.59 -2.88
CA PRO A 184 7.69 7.15 -2.64
C PRO A 184 8.25 6.80 -1.27
N LYS A 185 7.52 5.98 -0.52
CA LYS A 185 8.01 5.39 0.73
C LYS A 185 9.01 4.27 0.43
N PRO A 186 10.03 4.08 1.27
CA PRO A 186 10.84 2.89 1.19
C PRO A 186 9.98 1.65 1.53
N ALA A 187 10.18 0.56 0.79
CA ALA A 187 9.33 -0.64 0.87
C ALA A 187 9.18 -1.21 2.30
N LYS A 188 10.25 -1.18 3.10
CA LYS A 188 10.23 -1.64 4.50
C LYS A 188 9.33 -0.78 5.40
N GLU A 189 9.29 0.52 5.15
CA GLU A 189 8.43 1.44 5.90
C GLU A 189 6.98 1.25 5.52
N ALA A 190 6.69 1.12 4.21
CA ALA A 190 5.35 0.81 3.73
C ALA A 190 4.80 -0.51 4.30
N GLU A 191 5.63 -1.57 4.33
CA GLU A 191 5.25 -2.85 4.94
C GLU A 191 5.01 -2.73 6.45
N MET A 192 5.90 -2.05 7.17
CA MET A 192 5.74 -1.83 8.62
C MET A 192 4.47 -1.04 8.94
N GLU A 193 4.15 0.01 8.17
CA GLU A 193 2.91 0.76 8.33
C GLU A 193 1.67 -0.07 8.00
N ARG A 194 1.72 -0.91 6.97
CA ARG A 194 0.63 -1.83 6.62
C ARG A 194 0.34 -2.79 7.79
N ILE A 195 1.39 -3.32 8.42
CA ILE A 195 1.28 -4.18 9.61
C ILE A 195 0.65 -3.39 10.76
N MET A 196 1.15 -2.20 11.07
CA MET A 196 0.61 -1.36 12.14
C MET A 196 -0.89 -1.05 11.92
N ARG A 197 -1.27 -0.72 10.68
CA ARG A 197 -2.65 -0.45 10.27
C ARG A 197 -3.56 -1.67 10.43
N SER A 198 -3.06 -2.86 10.12
CA SER A 198 -3.82 -4.11 10.32
C SER A 198 -4.12 -4.41 11.80
N MET A 199 -3.34 -3.84 12.72
CA MET A 199 -3.56 -3.95 14.18
C MET A 199 -4.54 -2.88 14.70
N GLU A 200 -4.68 -1.75 14.02
CA GLU A 200 -5.61 -0.66 14.37
C GLU A 200 -7.07 -1.08 14.10
N GLY A 201 -7.69 -1.67 15.12
CA GLY A 201 -9.09 -2.10 15.11
C GLY A 201 -9.33 -3.54 15.52
N MET A 202 -8.28 -4.30 15.90
CA MET A 202 -8.49 -5.53 16.66
C MET A 202 -9.01 -5.17 18.05
N PRO A 203 -10.13 -5.74 18.51
CA PRO A 203 -10.54 -5.62 19.91
C PRO A 203 -9.39 -6.13 20.77
N GLY A 204 -8.88 -5.28 21.67
CA GLY A 204 -7.92 -5.72 22.68
C GLY A 204 -8.53 -6.90 23.44
N ALA A 205 -7.85 -8.03 23.47
CA ALA A 205 -8.30 -9.16 24.26
C ALA A 205 -8.47 -8.69 25.72
N PRO A 206 -9.61 -8.97 26.38
CA PRO A 206 -9.78 -8.64 27.79
C PRO A 206 -8.63 -9.28 28.58
N GLY A 207 -7.83 -8.45 29.27
CA GLY A 207 -6.73 -8.93 30.13
C GLY A 207 -5.30 -8.78 29.56
N MET A 208 -5.10 -8.28 28.34
CA MET A 208 -3.74 -7.97 27.86
C MET A 208 -3.31 -6.59 28.38
N GLN A 209 -2.41 -6.56 29.36
CA GLN A 209 -1.74 -5.31 29.76
C GLN A 209 -0.83 -4.83 28.61
N MET A 210 -1.00 -3.57 28.20
CA MET A 210 -0.08 -2.91 27.26
C MET A 210 1.25 -2.68 27.99
N TYR A 211 2.22 -3.58 27.79
CA TYR A 211 3.57 -3.35 28.30
C TYR A 211 4.20 -2.18 27.57
N SER A 212 4.77 -1.24 28.32
CA SER A 212 5.51 -0.14 27.72
C SER A 212 6.90 -0.62 27.26
N LYS A 213 7.55 0.17 26.40
CA LYS A 213 8.88 -0.18 25.86
C LYS A 213 9.92 -0.41 26.96
N GLU A 214 9.71 0.22 28.12
CA GLU A 214 10.56 0.09 29.29
C GLU A 214 10.31 -1.23 30.03
N ASP A 215 9.05 -1.68 30.13
CA ASP A 215 8.67 -2.94 30.78
C ASP A 215 9.23 -4.16 30.04
N LEU A 216 9.21 -4.12 28.70
CA LEU A 216 9.81 -5.15 27.85
C LEU A 216 11.34 -5.23 27.97
N MET A 217 12.01 -4.12 28.29
CA MET A 217 13.45 -4.11 28.52
C MET A 217 13.83 -4.52 29.95
N ASN A 218 12.93 -4.35 30.92
CA ASN A 218 13.11 -4.79 32.30
C ASN A 218 12.79 -6.28 32.52
N MET A 219 12.03 -6.93 31.63
CA MET A 219 11.81 -8.39 31.62
C MET A 219 13.03 -9.19 31.13
N LYS A 220 14.24 -8.77 31.53
CA LYS A 220 15.47 -9.47 31.22
C LYS A 220 15.79 -10.49 32.32
N ASN A 221 14.99 -11.54 32.43
CA ASN A 221 15.40 -12.80 33.07
C ASN A 221 14.44 -13.97 32.75
N PHE A 222 14.36 -14.37 31.47
CA PHE A 222 13.85 -15.70 31.14
C PHE A 222 15.04 -16.64 30.92
N GLY A 223 15.43 -17.35 31.99
CA GLY A 223 16.32 -18.50 31.93
C GLY A 223 17.29 -18.58 33.12
N GLY A 224 17.06 -19.52 34.04
CA GLY A 224 18.07 -20.01 34.98
C GLY A 224 17.56 -20.56 36.30
N GLU A 225 17.44 -21.89 36.36
CA GLU A 225 17.72 -22.84 37.48
C GLU A 225 17.00 -22.75 38.85
N ASP A 226 16.30 -23.86 39.14
CA ASP A 226 16.09 -24.60 40.41
C ASP A 226 16.16 -23.88 41.77
N GLY A 227 15.07 -24.00 42.53
CA GLY A 227 15.00 -23.72 43.97
C GLY A 227 13.64 -24.10 44.56
N ASP A 228 13.60 -25.27 45.19
CA ASP A 228 12.53 -25.84 46.01
C ASP A 228 12.04 -24.86 47.10
N ASP A 229 10.72 -24.74 47.30
CA ASP A 229 10.09 -24.70 48.62
C ASP A 229 8.55 -24.79 48.46
N ASN A 230 8.01 -25.78 49.16
CA ASN A 230 6.58 -26.10 49.32
C ASN A 230 5.79 -24.92 49.91
N ASP A 231 4.57 -24.74 49.42
CA ASP A 231 3.39 -24.54 50.28
C ASP A 231 2.14 -24.95 49.49
N ASP A 232 1.54 -26.04 49.93
CA ASP A 232 0.24 -26.56 49.52
C ASP A 232 -0.88 -25.62 50.01
N GLU A 233 -1.90 -25.38 49.17
CA GLU A 233 -3.34 -25.46 49.52
C GLU A 233 -4.19 -25.08 48.29
N ASP A 234 -4.73 -26.13 47.65
CA ASP A 234 -6.07 -26.31 47.06
C ASP A 234 -6.78 -25.15 46.34
N ASP A 235 -7.02 -25.33 45.04
CA ASP A 235 -8.40 -25.46 44.51
C ASP A 235 -8.38 -26.01 43.07
N ASP A 236 -9.14 -27.09 42.88
CA ASP A 236 -9.41 -27.78 41.62
C ASP A 236 -10.16 -26.90 40.60
N ASP A 237 -9.73 -26.91 39.34
CA ASP A 237 -10.62 -27.11 38.16
C ASP A 237 -9.83 -27.11 36.82
N GLU A 238 -9.69 -28.32 36.29
CA GLU A 238 -9.84 -28.72 34.88
C GLU A 238 -9.36 -27.79 33.75
N SER A 239 -8.24 -28.16 33.11
CA SER A 239 -8.22 -28.45 31.66
C SER A 239 -6.88 -29.04 31.23
N ASP A 240 -6.92 -30.29 30.77
CA ASP A 240 -5.79 -31.02 30.20
C ASP A 240 -5.35 -30.33 28.90
N PHE A 241 -4.37 -29.44 28.99
CA PHE A 241 -3.74 -28.80 27.85
C PHE A 241 -2.94 -29.87 27.06
N PRO A 242 -3.21 -30.09 25.76
CA PRO A 242 -2.52 -31.12 25.01
C PRO A 242 -1.03 -30.75 24.86
N LYS A 243 -0.15 -31.55 25.48
CA LYS A 243 1.33 -31.43 25.52
C LYS A 243 2.04 -31.49 24.16
N ASN A 244 1.32 -31.35 23.05
CA ASN A 244 1.83 -31.50 21.69
C ASN A 244 1.85 -30.21 20.85
N LEU A 245 1.52 -29.04 21.44
CA LEU A 245 1.53 -27.76 20.71
C LEU A 245 2.91 -27.42 20.11
N GLY A 246 4.00 -27.70 20.82
CA GLY A 246 5.37 -27.46 20.35
C GLY A 246 5.76 -28.29 19.11
N LYS A 247 5.15 -29.46 18.91
CA LYS A 247 5.41 -30.31 17.74
C LYS A 247 4.70 -29.78 16.50
N VAL A 248 3.50 -29.21 16.67
CA VAL A 248 2.70 -28.61 15.59
C VAL A 248 3.33 -27.33 15.05
N PHE A 249 3.93 -26.49 15.91
CA PHE A 249 4.65 -25.28 15.44
C PHE A 249 5.92 -25.63 14.66
N ARG A 250 6.68 -26.64 15.12
CA ARG A 250 7.92 -27.08 14.47
C ARG A 250 7.67 -27.75 13.12
N GLU A 251 6.52 -28.39 12.94
CA GLU A 251 6.08 -29.00 11.67
C GLU A 251 5.48 -27.96 10.69
N LYS A 252 4.98 -26.82 11.21
CA LYS A 252 4.46 -25.71 10.40
C LYS A 252 5.59 -24.82 9.86
N GLU A 253 6.67 -24.65 10.62
CA GLU A 253 7.89 -23.97 10.14
C GLU A 253 8.60 -24.75 9.03
N SER A 254 8.69 -26.08 9.13
CA SER A 254 9.34 -26.90 8.09
C SER A 254 8.57 -26.88 6.77
N LYS A 255 7.23 -26.88 6.81
CA LYS A 255 6.37 -26.76 5.61
C LYS A 255 6.39 -25.35 4.98
N SER A 256 6.63 -24.30 5.78
CA SER A 256 6.78 -22.92 5.28
C SER A 256 8.08 -22.73 4.49
N GLY A 257 9.18 -23.38 4.88
CA GLY A 257 10.41 -23.38 4.09
C GLY A 257 10.21 -24.06 2.73
N ASP A 258 9.54 -25.20 2.72
CA ASP A 258 9.29 -26.03 1.54
C ASP A 258 8.36 -25.34 0.51
N TRP A 259 7.33 -24.62 0.97
CA TRP A 259 6.45 -23.84 0.10
C TRP A 259 7.18 -22.68 -0.60
N LYS A 260 8.11 -22.00 0.10
CA LYS A 260 8.89 -20.89 -0.46
C LYS A 260 9.88 -21.37 -1.53
N GLN A 261 10.48 -22.54 -1.32
CA GLN A 261 11.33 -23.18 -2.34
C GLN A 261 10.53 -23.57 -3.57
N ARG A 262 9.35 -24.18 -3.41
CA ARG A 262 8.47 -24.56 -4.54
C ARG A 262 8.00 -23.36 -5.38
N ILE A 263 7.73 -22.21 -4.75
CA ILE A 263 7.39 -20.97 -5.49
C ILE A 263 8.60 -20.43 -6.23
N THR A 264 9.75 -20.37 -5.57
CA THR A 264 10.98 -19.85 -6.17
C THR A 264 11.38 -20.69 -7.38
N ASP A 265 11.32 -22.02 -7.27
CA ASP A 265 11.59 -22.95 -8.37
C ASP A 265 10.53 -22.83 -9.47
N GLY A 266 9.26 -22.60 -9.13
CA GLY A 266 8.19 -22.36 -10.11
C GLY A 266 8.44 -21.09 -10.94
N ILE A 267 8.90 -20.01 -10.32
CA ILE A 267 9.21 -18.74 -10.98
C ILE A 267 10.46 -18.87 -11.84
N LEU A 268 11.51 -19.51 -11.34
CA LEU A 268 12.76 -19.76 -12.09
C LEU A 268 12.50 -20.64 -13.32
N ASN A 269 11.75 -21.73 -13.17
CA ASN A 269 11.40 -22.60 -14.29
C ASN A 269 10.51 -21.90 -15.33
N THR A 270 9.56 -21.07 -14.89
CA THR A 270 8.73 -20.28 -15.82
C THR A 270 9.58 -19.23 -16.55
N GLY A 271 10.53 -18.59 -15.85
CA GLY A 271 11.50 -17.67 -16.44
C GLY A 271 12.39 -18.34 -17.49
N ASP A 272 12.87 -19.55 -17.23
CA ASP A 272 13.70 -20.32 -18.17
C ASP A 272 12.92 -20.80 -19.40
N VAL A 273 11.64 -21.14 -19.25
CA VAL A 273 10.75 -21.47 -20.38
C VAL A 273 10.50 -20.23 -21.25
N LEU A 274 10.23 -19.07 -20.62
CA LEU A 274 10.05 -17.81 -21.34
C LEU A 274 11.35 -17.37 -22.04
N LYS A 275 12.51 -17.55 -21.41
CA LYS A 275 13.82 -17.27 -22.01
C LYS A 275 14.11 -18.17 -23.22
N LYS A 276 13.73 -19.45 -23.17
CA LYS A 276 13.81 -20.37 -24.32
C LYS A 276 12.89 -19.93 -25.46
N GLN A 277 11.67 -19.50 -25.16
CA GLN A 277 10.73 -19.00 -26.17
C GLN A 277 11.21 -17.67 -26.78
N ALA A 278 11.71 -16.73 -25.97
CA ALA A 278 12.27 -15.47 -26.44
C ALA A 278 13.50 -15.68 -27.34
N ASN A 279 14.41 -16.58 -26.97
CA ASN A 279 15.56 -16.94 -27.81
C ASN A 279 15.13 -17.62 -29.12
N LYS A 280 14.06 -18.42 -29.11
CA LYS A 280 13.52 -19.06 -30.32
C LYS A 280 12.90 -18.04 -31.27
N VAL A 281 12.15 -17.07 -30.75
CA VAL A 281 11.56 -15.96 -31.52
C VAL A 281 12.67 -15.05 -32.06
N SER A 282 13.65 -14.69 -31.24
CA SER A 282 14.80 -13.88 -31.65
C SER A 282 15.59 -14.53 -32.79
N ASN A 283 15.91 -15.81 -32.68
CA ASN A 283 16.58 -16.57 -33.75
C ASN A 283 15.74 -16.67 -35.03
N HIS A 284 14.41 -16.76 -34.90
CA HIS A 284 13.51 -16.80 -36.06
C HIS A 284 13.48 -15.44 -36.78
N VAL A 285 13.39 -14.35 -36.02
CA VAL A 285 13.43 -12.98 -36.56
C VAL A 285 14.78 -12.70 -37.22
N GLN A 286 15.90 -13.12 -36.61
CA GLN A 286 17.23 -12.93 -37.17
C GLN A 286 17.43 -13.69 -38.49
N ARG A 287 16.88 -14.92 -38.60
CA ARG A 287 16.89 -15.71 -39.85
C ARG A 287 16.01 -15.10 -40.93
N TRP A 288 14.83 -14.62 -40.57
CA TRP A 288 13.93 -13.92 -41.48
C TRP A 288 14.57 -12.63 -42.04
N TRP A 289 15.18 -11.82 -41.17
CA TRP A 289 15.92 -10.62 -41.57
C TRP A 289 17.14 -10.92 -42.46
N SER A 290 17.86 -12.01 -42.18
CA SER A 290 19.00 -12.44 -43.01
C SER A 290 18.55 -12.91 -44.40
N GLY A 291 17.41 -13.60 -44.48
CA GLY A 291 16.79 -14.01 -45.76
C GLY A 291 16.34 -12.81 -46.61
N ILE A 292 15.77 -11.78 -45.98
CA ILE A 292 15.38 -10.54 -46.67
C ILE A 292 16.61 -9.79 -47.21
N LYS A 293 17.71 -9.72 -46.44
CA LYS A 293 18.96 -9.12 -46.90
C LYS A 293 19.60 -9.90 -48.06
N ALA A 294 19.54 -11.23 -48.04
CA ALA A 294 20.03 -12.08 -49.13
C ALA A 294 19.18 -11.92 -50.41
N ALA A 295 17.86 -11.77 -50.28
CA ALA A 295 16.96 -11.49 -51.42
C ALA A 295 17.21 -10.11 -52.04
N ARG A 296 17.54 -9.09 -51.23
CA ARG A 296 17.87 -7.73 -51.70
C ARG A 296 19.22 -7.64 -52.43
N SER A 297 20.10 -8.63 -52.26
CA SER A 297 21.42 -8.72 -52.90
C SER A 297 21.35 -9.27 -54.34
N LYS A 298 20.29 -10.00 -54.72
CA LYS A 298 20.08 -10.47 -56.09
C LYS A 298 19.34 -9.42 -56.92
N LYS A 299 20.07 -8.46 -57.51
CA LYS A 299 19.57 -7.69 -58.66
C LYS A 299 19.42 -8.61 -59.89
N PRO A 300 18.36 -8.50 -60.69
CA PRO A 300 18.30 -9.19 -61.98
C PRO A 300 19.28 -8.51 -62.95
N GLY A 301 20.14 -9.31 -63.57
CA GLY A 301 21.02 -8.87 -64.65
C GLY A 301 20.21 -8.39 -65.85
N LYS A 302 20.66 -7.28 -66.44
CA LYS A 302 20.16 -6.71 -67.68
C LYS A 302 20.11 -7.77 -68.78
N THR A 303 18.96 -7.88 -69.44
CA THR A 303 18.84 -8.50 -70.76
C THR A 303 19.20 -7.43 -71.79
N GLU A 304 20.24 -7.68 -72.59
CA GLU A 304 20.67 -6.80 -73.68
C GLU A 304 19.73 -6.90 -74.89
N LEU A 305 19.60 -5.76 -75.57
CA LEU A 305 19.19 -5.60 -76.96
C LEU A 305 20.30 -4.78 -77.63
#